data_AF-A0A939X9H0-F1
#
_entry.id   AF-A0A939X9H0-F1
#
_cell.length_a   1.000
_cell.length_b   1.000
_cell.length_c   1.000
_cell.angle_alpha   90.00
_cell.angle_beta   90.00
_cell.angle_gamma   90.00
#
_symmetry.space_group_name_H-M   'P 1'
#
loop_
_entity.id
_entity.type
_entity.pdbx_description
1 polymer ?
#
loop_
_entity_poly.entity_id
_entity_poly.type
_entity_poly.pdbx_seq_one_letter_code
_entity_poly.pdbx_strand_id
1 'polypeptide(L)'
;MKKLNFALLLALALSAVLVSCGGGGGGGGGGSAPATTTDSSNTNTATTSTTTSTPTYFGTKSPTDSKALNDIVFNDGSATPYTSGLSLTDSQKNAAVAVIFYKDSTKTLGVGLKRSASTIEWCLDTANGFNKNIDTIQCTPSGSPGAYTFSGDTDGSNNLAQIATYLTSHGSTDDTGTAGNYPAFEYAKNYGSTNGCTGAYATGWYLPSIAELYQIYNLRANIDAAVALCGLTNTFSNGLFWSSSQYASLDDFAYRFTFDYYGSFYDDSKEGDFTVCAVRAF
;
A
#
# COMPACT_ATOMS: atom_id res chain seq x y z
N MET A 1 10.84 -14.92 42.23
CA MET A 1 9.52 -15.58 42.29
C MET A 1 8.46 -14.58 42.75
N LYS A 2 7.71 -13.99 41.81
CA LYS A 2 6.37 -13.41 42.02
C LYS A 2 5.62 -13.58 40.69
N LYS A 3 4.54 -14.37 40.71
CA LYS A 3 3.70 -14.70 39.56
C LYS A 3 2.83 -13.48 39.22
N LEU A 4 2.79 -13.07 37.96
CA LEU A 4 1.73 -12.19 37.44
C LEU A 4 0.79 -13.03 36.58
N ASN A 5 -0.49 -13.03 36.95
CA ASN A 5 -1.55 -13.79 36.32
C ASN A 5 -2.11 -13.03 35.10
N PHE A 6 -2.21 -13.74 33.99
CA PHE A 6 -2.98 -13.38 32.80
C PHE A 6 -4.48 -13.39 33.12
N ALA A 7 -5.19 -12.32 32.79
CA ALA A 7 -6.64 -12.31 32.71
C ALA A 7 -7.06 -11.77 31.34
N LEU A 8 -7.58 -12.70 30.55
CA LEU A 8 -8.13 -12.63 29.21
C LEU A 8 -9.51 -11.93 29.25
N LEU A 9 -9.79 -11.01 28.32
CA LEU A 9 -11.14 -10.51 28.05
C LEU A 9 -11.35 -10.39 26.55
N LEU A 10 -12.03 -11.39 25.99
CA LEU A 10 -12.53 -11.45 24.62
C LEU A 10 -14.06 -11.25 24.69
N ALA A 11 -14.58 -10.22 24.05
CA ALA A 11 -16.02 -9.99 23.93
C ALA A 11 -16.45 -10.21 22.47
N LEU A 12 -17.14 -11.33 22.22
CA LEU A 12 -17.92 -11.59 21.00
C LEU A 12 -19.35 -11.08 21.23
N ALA A 13 -19.88 -10.27 20.31
CA ALA A 13 -21.30 -9.96 20.23
C ALA A 13 -21.89 -10.66 19.00
N LEU A 14 -22.73 -11.68 19.25
CA LEU A 14 -23.54 -12.40 18.27
C LEU A 14 -25.00 -11.98 18.50
N SER A 15 -25.63 -11.34 17.53
CA SER A 15 -27.07 -11.00 17.59
C SER A 15 -27.86 -11.90 16.66
N ALA A 16 -28.76 -12.67 17.27
CA ALA A 16 -29.65 -13.62 16.62
C ALA A 16 -30.95 -12.98 16.10
N VAL A 17 -31.46 -13.64 15.07
CA VAL A 17 -32.66 -13.38 14.26
C VAL A 17 -33.96 -13.47 15.07
N LEU A 18 -34.94 -12.62 14.75
CA LEU A 18 -36.35 -12.86 15.04
C LEU A 18 -37.12 -13.03 13.72
N VAL A 19 -37.75 -14.19 13.59
CA VAL A 19 -38.78 -14.52 12.61
C VAL A 19 -40.12 -14.00 13.12
N SER A 20 -40.88 -13.33 12.26
CA SER A 20 -42.32 -13.10 12.45
C SER A 20 -43.06 -13.44 11.16
N CYS A 21 -44.18 -14.11 11.34
CA CYS A 21 -45.01 -14.80 10.39
C CYS A 21 -46.33 -14.05 10.13
N GLY A 22 -46.86 -14.20 8.90
CA GLY A 22 -48.24 -13.87 8.51
C GLY A 22 -48.26 -13.08 7.19
N GLY A 23 -49.00 -13.42 6.14
CA GLY A 23 -50.00 -14.46 5.89
C GLY A 23 -50.95 -13.97 4.77
N GLY A 24 -51.26 -14.81 3.78
CA GLY A 24 -52.37 -14.70 2.79
C GLY A 24 -52.27 -13.55 1.77
N GLY A 25 -52.72 -13.63 0.51
CA GLY A 25 -53.48 -14.62 -0.26
C GLY A 25 -54.15 -13.93 -1.47
N GLY A 26 -54.24 -14.59 -2.64
CA GLY A 26 -55.10 -14.28 -3.82
C GLY A 26 -54.77 -13.01 -4.61
N GLY A 27 -54.97 -12.86 -5.93
CA GLY A 27 -55.64 -13.64 -6.98
C GLY A 27 -56.23 -12.67 -8.03
N GLY A 28 -56.06 -12.96 -9.34
CA GLY A 28 -56.79 -12.36 -10.50
C GLY A 28 -56.38 -10.93 -10.91
N GLY A 29 -56.37 -10.50 -12.18
CA GLY A 29 -56.89 -11.06 -13.43
C GLY A 29 -57.66 -9.98 -14.22
N GLY A 30 -57.06 -9.46 -15.31
CA GLY A 30 -57.73 -9.02 -16.55
C GLY A 30 -58.57 -7.73 -16.60
N GLY A 31 -58.52 -7.07 -17.77
CA GLY A 31 -59.70 -6.41 -18.36
C GLY A 31 -59.58 -4.92 -18.73
N SER A 32 -59.84 -4.61 -19.99
CA SER A 32 -59.64 -3.34 -20.69
C SER A 32 -60.77 -2.30 -20.58
N ALA A 33 -60.38 -1.01 -20.65
CA ALA A 33 -61.01 0.15 -21.33
C ALA A 33 -62.38 0.71 -20.82
N PRO A 34 -62.87 1.87 -21.33
CA PRO A 34 -62.49 3.21 -20.87
C PRO A 34 -63.71 4.05 -20.40
N ALA A 35 -63.48 5.11 -19.63
CA ALA A 35 -64.47 6.17 -19.43
C ALA A 35 -63.83 7.54 -19.22
N THR A 36 -64.18 8.45 -20.11
CA THR A 36 -64.02 9.91 -20.07
C THR A 36 -64.63 10.53 -18.81
N THR A 37 -63.91 11.45 -18.16
CA THR A 37 -64.41 12.79 -17.80
C THR A 37 -63.24 13.74 -17.53
N THR A 38 -63.36 14.92 -18.12
CA THR A 38 -62.57 16.14 -17.99
C THR A 38 -62.38 16.57 -16.53
N ASP A 39 -61.16 16.88 -16.09
CA ASP A 39 -60.91 18.08 -15.28
C ASP A 39 -59.44 18.53 -15.34
N SER A 40 -59.25 19.84 -15.31
CA SER A 40 -57.98 20.53 -15.52
C SER A 40 -57.16 20.54 -14.23
N SER A 41 -55.90 20.13 -14.26
CA SER A 41 -54.90 20.64 -13.31
C SER A 41 -53.47 20.48 -13.83
N ASN A 42 -52.72 21.57 -13.66
CA ASN A 42 -51.31 21.80 -13.94
C ASN A 42 -50.41 20.54 -13.97
N THR A 43 -49.88 20.24 -15.15
CA THR A 43 -48.63 19.50 -15.29
C THR A 43 -47.46 20.40 -14.86
N ASN A 44 -47.16 20.40 -13.56
CA ASN A 44 -45.79 20.65 -13.14
C ASN A 44 -44.95 19.49 -13.66
N THR A 45 -44.25 19.73 -14.77
CA THR A 45 -43.13 18.90 -15.21
C THR A 45 -42.14 18.82 -14.05
N ALA A 46 -42.20 17.73 -13.29
CA ALA A 46 -41.15 17.37 -12.36
C ALA A 46 -39.92 17.05 -13.21
N THR A 47 -39.13 18.08 -13.50
CA THR A 47 -37.77 17.92 -14.00
C THR A 47 -37.05 17.08 -12.97
N THR A 48 -36.91 15.79 -13.26
CA THR A 48 -36.08 14.90 -12.48
C THR A 48 -34.65 15.35 -12.77
N SER A 49 -34.20 16.35 -12.02
CA SER A 49 -32.80 16.71 -11.93
C SER A 49 -32.09 15.50 -11.38
N THR A 50 -31.65 14.63 -12.28
CA THR A 50 -30.55 13.72 -12.04
C THR A 50 -29.35 14.61 -11.81
N THR A 51 -29.17 15.06 -10.57
CA THR A 51 -27.88 15.56 -10.12
C THR A 51 -26.93 14.39 -10.23
N THR A 52 -26.29 14.26 -11.38
CA THR A 52 -25.10 13.45 -11.55
C THR A 52 -24.08 14.07 -10.60
N SER A 53 -24.02 13.57 -9.37
CA SER A 53 -23.00 13.96 -8.41
C SER A 53 -21.69 13.53 -9.03
N THR A 54 -20.95 14.48 -9.61
CA THR A 54 -19.57 14.24 -10.01
C THR A 54 -18.86 13.69 -8.77
N PRO A 55 -18.23 12.51 -8.84
CA PRO A 55 -17.54 11.97 -7.68
C PRO A 55 -16.51 13.00 -7.21
N THR A 56 -16.65 13.47 -5.97
CA THR A 56 -15.71 14.40 -5.36
C THR A 56 -14.51 13.59 -4.89
N TYR A 57 -13.37 13.77 -5.55
CA TYR A 57 -12.09 13.20 -5.15
C TYR A 57 -11.11 14.31 -4.77
N PHE A 58 -10.05 13.96 -4.02
CA PHE A 58 -9.09 14.95 -3.48
C PHE A 58 -8.22 15.62 -4.55
N GLY A 59 -7.82 14.86 -5.56
CA GLY A 59 -6.89 15.27 -6.60
C GLY A 59 -7.51 16.04 -7.76
N THR A 60 -6.64 16.50 -8.66
CA THR A 60 -7.04 17.08 -9.96
C THR A 60 -7.23 16.01 -11.03
N LYS A 61 -6.58 14.85 -10.86
CA LYS A 61 -6.72 13.64 -11.68
C LYS A 61 -7.65 12.67 -10.98
N SER A 62 -8.60 12.11 -11.72
CA SER A 62 -9.52 11.08 -11.21
C SER A 62 -8.75 9.79 -10.86
N PRO A 63 -9.34 8.90 -10.03
CA PRO A 63 -8.72 7.59 -9.75
C PRO A 63 -8.45 6.74 -10.98
N THR A 64 -9.13 6.96 -12.11
CA THR A 64 -8.93 6.22 -13.37
C THR A 64 -7.95 6.90 -14.34
N ASP A 65 -7.59 8.15 -14.10
CA ASP A 65 -6.65 8.86 -14.97
C ASP A 65 -5.26 8.25 -14.87
N SER A 66 -4.43 8.42 -15.90
CA SER A 66 -3.04 7.97 -15.87
C SER A 66 -2.20 8.87 -14.95
N LYS A 67 -1.44 8.25 -14.04
CA LYS A 67 -0.56 8.98 -13.10
C LYS A 67 0.81 9.19 -13.76
N ALA A 68 1.53 10.23 -13.38
CA ALA A 68 2.84 10.59 -13.92
C ALA A 68 3.87 10.75 -12.81
N LEU A 69 5.16 10.76 -13.16
CA LEU A 69 6.25 10.98 -12.21
C LEU A 69 5.99 12.24 -11.37
N ASN A 70 6.25 12.13 -10.07
CA ASN A 70 6.02 13.14 -9.04
C ASN A 70 4.54 13.45 -8.73
N ASP A 71 3.56 12.76 -9.31
CA ASP A 71 2.18 12.91 -8.85
C ASP A 71 2.07 12.51 -7.37
N ILE A 72 1.43 13.37 -6.56
CA ILE A 72 0.97 13.04 -5.20
C ILE A 72 -0.36 12.30 -5.33
N VAL A 73 -0.41 11.08 -4.80
CA VAL A 73 -1.60 10.23 -4.83
C VAL A 73 -2.30 10.28 -3.46
N PHE A 74 -3.62 10.38 -3.50
CA PHE A 74 -4.49 10.41 -2.32
C PHE A 74 -5.10 9.04 -2.02
N ASN A 75 -5.67 8.88 -0.83
CA ASN A 75 -6.21 7.63 -0.31
C ASN A 75 -7.47 7.11 -1.04
N ASP A 76 -8.09 7.94 -1.87
CA ASP A 76 -9.18 7.61 -2.80
C ASP A 76 -8.67 7.22 -4.21
N GLY A 77 -7.35 7.25 -4.42
CA GLY A 77 -6.68 6.94 -5.68
C GLY A 77 -6.56 8.10 -6.67
N SER A 78 -7.19 9.23 -6.40
CA SER A 78 -6.99 10.46 -7.17
C SER A 78 -5.58 11.00 -6.97
N ALA A 79 -5.15 11.88 -7.87
CA ALA A 79 -3.79 12.42 -7.81
C ALA A 79 -3.71 13.88 -8.24
N THR A 80 -2.64 14.55 -7.82
CA THR A 80 -2.28 15.90 -8.29
C THR A 80 -0.79 15.96 -8.59
N PRO A 81 -0.38 16.53 -9.75
CA PRO A 81 1.04 16.73 -10.05
C PRO A 81 1.73 17.57 -8.96
N TYR A 82 2.82 17.07 -8.40
CA TYR A 82 3.70 17.91 -7.61
C TYR A 82 4.37 18.96 -8.52
N THR A 83 4.30 20.22 -8.10
CA THR A 83 5.01 21.34 -8.71
C THR A 83 5.52 22.26 -7.61
N SER A 84 6.62 22.97 -7.87
CA SER A 84 7.10 23.99 -6.93
C SER A 84 6.03 25.08 -6.77
N GLY A 85 5.69 25.41 -5.52
CA GLY A 85 4.61 26.34 -5.20
C GLY A 85 3.21 25.72 -5.14
N LEU A 86 3.06 24.41 -5.35
CA LEU A 86 1.81 23.70 -5.06
C LEU A 86 1.40 23.92 -3.60
N SER A 87 0.12 24.22 -3.38
CA SER A 87 -0.49 24.29 -2.05
C SER A 87 -1.59 23.24 -1.95
N LEU A 88 -1.61 22.51 -0.84
CA LEU A 88 -2.65 21.52 -0.53
C LEU A 88 -3.49 22.02 0.66
N THR A 89 -4.79 21.79 0.59
CA THR A 89 -5.68 21.94 1.75
C THR A 89 -5.33 20.93 2.84
N ASP A 90 -5.73 21.17 4.09
CA ASP A 90 -5.44 20.23 5.19
C ASP A 90 -6.10 18.86 4.97
N SER A 91 -7.29 18.83 4.37
CA SER A 91 -7.95 17.58 3.97
C SER A 91 -7.11 16.81 2.94
N GLN A 92 -6.53 17.50 1.95
CA GLN A 92 -5.64 16.86 0.96
C GLN A 92 -4.34 16.37 1.59
N LYS A 93 -3.71 17.15 2.49
CA LYS A 93 -2.49 16.70 3.20
C LYS A 93 -2.76 15.41 3.99
N ASN A 94 -3.89 15.36 4.70
CA ASN A 94 -4.29 14.18 5.48
C ASN A 94 -4.63 12.97 4.60
N ALA A 95 -5.12 13.22 3.38
CA ALA A 95 -5.47 12.17 2.43
C ALA A 95 -4.28 11.72 1.56
N ALA A 96 -3.15 12.43 1.54
CA ALA A 96 -2.00 12.09 0.70
C ALA A 96 -1.31 10.81 1.22
N VAL A 97 -1.06 9.85 0.31
CA VAL A 97 -0.55 8.53 0.68
C VAL A 97 0.71 8.10 -0.08
N ALA A 98 0.92 8.59 -1.31
CA ALA A 98 2.05 8.18 -2.12
C ALA A 98 2.56 9.29 -3.05
N VAL A 99 3.78 9.10 -3.57
CA VAL A 99 4.33 9.85 -4.71
C VAL A 99 4.78 8.87 -5.78
N ILE A 100 4.40 9.11 -7.03
CA ILE A 100 4.84 8.30 -8.16
C ILE A 100 6.33 8.54 -8.43
N PHE A 101 7.13 7.49 -8.33
CA PHE A 101 8.59 7.55 -8.55
C PHE A 101 9.03 6.77 -9.78
N TYR A 102 8.19 5.89 -10.32
CA TYR A 102 8.53 5.12 -11.51
C TYR A 102 7.34 5.04 -12.45
N LYS A 103 7.62 5.17 -13.75
CA LYS A 103 6.65 4.95 -14.81
C LYS A 103 7.34 4.51 -16.10
N ASP A 104 6.84 3.44 -16.68
CA ASP A 104 7.07 3.06 -18.06
C ASP A 104 5.73 2.73 -18.77
N SER A 105 5.77 2.02 -19.90
CA SER A 105 4.57 1.62 -20.64
C SER A 105 3.74 0.53 -19.96
N THR A 106 4.27 -0.14 -18.92
CA THR A 106 3.71 -1.34 -18.29
C THR A 106 3.46 -1.19 -16.80
N LYS A 107 4.24 -0.35 -16.11
CA LYS A 107 4.24 -0.22 -14.65
C LYS A 107 4.24 1.25 -14.27
N THR A 108 3.41 1.60 -13.31
CA THR A 108 3.44 2.89 -12.60
C THR A 108 3.54 2.60 -11.11
N LEU A 109 4.61 3.03 -10.46
CA LEU A 109 4.86 2.77 -9.04
C LEU A 109 4.86 4.05 -8.22
N GLY A 110 4.20 3.96 -7.07
CA GLY A 110 4.23 4.99 -6.04
C GLY A 110 4.88 4.48 -4.76
N VAL A 111 5.66 5.34 -4.12
CA VAL A 111 6.23 5.09 -2.79
C VAL A 111 5.40 5.79 -1.74
N GLY A 112 5.19 5.12 -0.61
CA GLY A 112 4.44 5.65 0.52
C GLY A 112 5.08 6.92 1.09
N LEU A 113 4.25 7.92 1.37
CA LEU A 113 4.64 9.15 2.07
C LEU A 113 4.97 8.93 3.55
N LYS A 114 4.53 7.84 4.18
CA LYS A 114 4.91 7.51 5.56
C LYS A 114 5.88 6.34 5.58
N ARG A 115 6.70 6.31 6.62
CA ARG A 115 7.72 5.28 6.88
C ARG A 115 7.41 4.61 8.21
N SER A 116 8.09 3.51 8.51
CA SER A 116 8.02 2.92 9.84
C SER A 116 8.38 3.97 10.89
N ALA A 117 7.59 4.05 11.98
CA ALA A 117 7.81 5.05 13.03
C ALA A 117 9.06 4.75 13.88
N SER A 118 9.44 3.47 13.93
CA SER A 118 10.70 2.97 14.47
C SER A 118 11.45 2.22 13.37
N THR A 119 12.73 1.97 13.62
CA THR A 119 13.46 0.92 12.92
C THR A 119 12.86 -0.44 13.30
N ILE A 120 12.84 -1.37 12.34
CA ILE A 120 12.31 -2.73 12.49
C ILE A 120 13.16 -3.72 11.69
N GLU A 121 13.13 -4.97 12.14
CA GLU A 121 13.86 -6.09 11.54
C GLU A 121 13.32 -6.46 10.15
N TRP A 122 14.16 -7.03 9.29
CA TRP A 122 13.73 -7.61 8.02
C TRP A 122 12.88 -8.86 8.27
N CYS A 123 13.42 -9.78 9.08
CA CYS A 123 12.73 -10.87 9.72
C CYS A 123 13.45 -11.26 11.02
N LEU A 124 12.73 -11.90 11.94
CA LEU A 124 13.32 -12.37 13.20
C LEU A 124 14.15 -13.64 12.96
N ASP A 125 15.10 -13.94 13.85
CA ASP A 125 15.86 -15.19 13.87
C ASP A 125 14.99 -16.46 14.00
N THR A 126 13.81 -16.29 14.61
CA THR A 126 12.77 -17.32 14.73
C THR A 126 11.97 -17.56 13.45
N ALA A 127 12.10 -16.70 12.43
CA ALA A 127 11.42 -16.89 11.16
C ALA A 127 12.04 -18.03 10.36
N ASN A 128 11.22 -18.89 9.76
CA ASN A 128 11.72 -20.05 9.02
C ASN A 128 12.57 -19.65 7.79
N GLY A 129 12.37 -18.44 7.25
CA GLY A 129 13.13 -17.85 6.16
C GLY A 129 14.40 -17.09 6.57
N PHE A 130 14.71 -16.99 7.87
CA PHE A 130 15.84 -16.20 8.38
C PHE A 130 17.17 -16.68 7.79
N ASN A 131 17.58 -17.92 8.07
CA ASN A 131 18.84 -18.49 7.61
C ASN A 131 18.63 -19.44 6.43
N LYS A 132 18.03 -18.92 5.35
CA LYS A 132 17.75 -19.65 4.10
C LYS A 132 18.25 -18.85 2.91
N ASN A 133 18.97 -19.50 2.01
CA ASN A 133 19.29 -18.95 0.70
C ASN A 133 18.08 -19.02 -0.24
N ILE A 134 17.41 -17.90 -0.49
CA ILE A 134 16.22 -17.80 -1.34
C ILE A 134 16.62 -17.03 -2.61
N ASP A 135 17.13 -17.76 -3.59
CA ASP A 135 17.67 -17.20 -4.84
C ASP A 135 16.66 -16.36 -5.64
N THR A 136 15.38 -16.70 -5.55
CA THR A 136 14.28 -16.02 -6.25
C THR A 136 14.03 -14.58 -5.79
N ILE A 137 14.60 -14.14 -4.66
CA ILE A 137 14.49 -12.76 -4.15
C ILE A 137 15.84 -12.03 -4.14
N GLN A 138 16.86 -12.59 -4.80
CA GLN A 138 18.17 -11.95 -4.86
C GLN A 138 18.23 -10.92 -5.98
N CYS A 139 18.59 -9.69 -5.61
CA CYS A 139 18.86 -8.60 -6.52
C CYS A 139 20.32 -8.18 -6.32
N THR A 140 21.19 -8.41 -7.30
CA THR A 140 22.60 -8.07 -7.19
C THR A 140 22.87 -6.68 -7.76
N PRO A 141 23.18 -5.68 -6.91
CA PRO A 141 23.66 -4.39 -7.39
C PRO A 141 25.13 -4.47 -7.82
N SER A 142 25.51 -3.70 -8.83
CA SER A 142 26.89 -3.57 -9.31
C SER A 142 27.18 -2.15 -9.82
N GLY A 143 28.45 -1.75 -9.82
CA GLY A 143 28.87 -0.42 -10.24
C GLY A 143 29.32 0.46 -9.06
N SER A 144 29.13 1.77 -9.18
CA SER A 144 29.57 2.76 -8.19
C SER A 144 28.39 3.59 -7.66
N PRO A 145 28.51 4.20 -6.46
CA PRO A 145 27.48 5.08 -5.92
C PRO A 145 26.99 6.10 -6.95
N GLY A 146 25.67 6.20 -7.11
CA GLY A 146 25.02 7.08 -8.11
C GLY A 146 25.02 6.56 -9.56
N ALA A 147 25.59 5.38 -9.84
CA ALA A 147 25.61 4.76 -11.16
C ALA A 147 25.45 3.22 -11.07
N TYR A 148 24.58 2.75 -10.17
CA TYR A 148 24.37 1.31 -10.02
C TYR A 148 23.52 0.71 -11.12
N THR A 149 23.82 -0.54 -11.45
CA THR A 149 22.98 -1.44 -12.24
C THR A 149 22.61 -2.66 -11.42
N PHE A 150 21.51 -3.31 -11.76
CA PHE A 150 20.92 -4.39 -10.96
C PHE A 150 20.63 -5.60 -11.85
N SER A 151 20.91 -6.79 -11.35
CA SER A 151 20.58 -8.07 -11.98
C SER A 151 19.86 -9.01 -11.01
N GLY A 152 19.15 -10.01 -11.53
CA GLY A 152 18.32 -10.89 -10.71
C GLY A 152 16.92 -10.31 -10.54
N ASP A 153 16.35 -10.45 -9.34
CA ASP A 153 15.00 -9.97 -9.02
C ASP A 153 14.98 -8.46 -8.74
N THR A 154 14.53 -7.66 -9.71
CA THR A 154 14.41 -6.21 -9.56
C THR A 154 13.00 -5.75 -9.14
N ASP A 155 12.11 -6.67 -8.80
CA ASP A 155 10.70 -6.39 -8.51
C ASP A 155 10.30 -6.94 -7.14
N GLY A 156 10.28 -6.06 -6.13
CA GLY A 156 10.00 -6.48 -4.75
C GLY A 156 8.56 -6.92 -4.50
N SER A 157 7.67 -6.80 -5.49
CA SER A 157 6.22 -6.97 -5.31
C SER A 157 5.78 -8.37 -4.90
N ASN A 158 6.59 -9.39 -5.19
CA ASN A 158 6.26 -10.78 -4.87
C ASN A 158 7.23 -11.43 -3.86
N ASN A 159 8.21 -10.70 -3.32
CA ASN A 159 9.31 -11.31 -2.55
C ASN A 159 8.83 -12.05 -1.30
N LEU A 160 7.81 -11.53 -0.60
CA LEU A 160 7.21 -12.27 0.53
C LEU A 160 6.56 -13.59 0.08
N ALA A 161 5.89 -13.60 -1.07
CA ALA A 161 5.27 -14.79 -1.64
C ALA A 161 6.33 -15.79 -2.14
N GLN A 162 7.47 -15.29 -2.63
CA GLN A 162 8.61 -16.11 -3.00
C GLN A 162 9.23 -16.80 -1.78
N ILE A 163 9.34 -16.11 -0.64
CA ILE A 163 9.76 -16.72 0.64
C ILE A 163 8.79 -17.86 1.01
N ALA A 164 7.49 -17.62 0.99
CA ALA A 164 6.47 -18.64 1.29
C ALA A 164 6.59 -19.87 0.37
N THR A 165 6.78 -19.62 -0.94
CA THR A 165 6.96 -20.65 -1.96
C THR A 165 8.25 -21.46 -1.72
N TYR A 166 9.34 -20.78 -1.40
CA TYR A 166 10.61 -21.42 -1.07
C TYR A 166 10.47 -22.34 0.15
N LEU A 167 9.88 -21.84 1.26
CA LEU A 167 9.71 -22.62 2.48
C LEU A 167 8.93 -23.90 2.19
N THR A 168 7.78 -23.79 1.52
CA THR A 168 6.92 -24.92 1.20
C THR A 168 7.62 -25.93 0.28
N SER A 169 8.33 -25.46 -0.75
CA SER A 169 9.04 -26.33 -1.69
C SER A 169 10.26 -27.02 -1.09
N HIS A 170 10.84 -26.48 -0.02
CA HIS A 170 12.01 -27.02 0.69
C HIS A 170 11.63 -27.70 2.02
N GLY A 171 10.36 -28.10 2.18
CA GLY A 171 9.89 -28.90 3.33
C GLY A 171 9.83 -28.15 4.67
N SER A 172 9.89 -26.82 4.65
CA SER A 172 9.69 -25.97 5.82
C SER A 172 8.24 -25.49 5.88
N THR A 173 7.72 -25.27 7.09
CA THR A 173 6.39 -24.67 7.26
C THR A 173 6.42 -23.21 6.80
N ASP A 174 5.45 -22.80 5.99
CA ASP A 174 5.26 -21.38 5.67
C ASP A 174 4.78 -20.61 6.91
N ASP A 175 5.61 -19.67 7.37
CA ASP A 175 5.32 -18.78 8.49
C ASP A 175 5.27 -17.30 8.07
N THR A 176 5.27 -17.00 6.76
CA THR A 176 5.24 -15.62 6.22
C THR A 176 3.96 -14.87 6.56
N GLY A 177 2.89 -15.59 6.91
CA GLY A 177 1.64 -15.00 7.41
C GLY A 177 1.67 -14.62 8.90
N THR A 178 2.73 -14.99 9.63
CA THR A 178 2.89 -14.64 11.06
C THR A 178 3.47 -13.24 11.16
N ALA A 179 2.64 -12.24 11.49
CA ALA A 179 3.02 -10.83 11.54
C ALA A 179 4.28 -10.54 12.37
N GLY A 180 4.51 -11.33 13.43
CA GLY A 180 5.68 -11.21 14.28
C GLY A 180 6.99 -11.69 13.67
N ASN A 181 6.97 -12.49 12.60
CA ASN A 181 8.18 -13.11 12.05
C ASN A 181 8.84 -12.26 10.94
N TYR A 182 8.05 -11.44 10.23
CA TYR A 182 8.52 -10.63 9.09
C TYR A 182 8.06 -9.16 9.21
N PRO A 183 8.50 -8.42 10.24
CA PRO A 183 7.94 -7.11 10.57
C PRO A 183 8.12 -6.06 9.46
N ALA A 184 9.24 -6.05 8.71
CA ALA A 184 9.40 -5.15 7.58
C ALA A 184 8.36 -5.39 6.47
N PHE A 185 8.11 -6.65 6.13
CA PHE A 185 7.11 -7.02 5.13
C PHE A 185 5.69 -6.74 5.62
N GLU A 186 5.42 -7.01 6.90
CA GLU A 186 4.11 -6.74 7.52
C GLU A 186 3.79 -5.24 7.55
N TYR A 187 4.77 -4.39 7.87
CA TYR A 187 4.62 -2.94 7.76
C TYR A 187 4.18 -2.55 6.35
N ALA A 188 4.91 -3.02 5.33
CA ALA A 188 4.68 -2.59 3.96
C ALA A 188 3.32 -3.10 3.45
N LYS A 189 2.98 -4.36 3.71
CA LYS A 189 1.70 -4.98 3.34
C LYS A 189 0.49 -4.24 3.93
N ASN A 190 0.61 -3.75 5.17
CA ASN A 190 -0.45 -3.02 5.87
C ASN A 190 -0.38 -1.50 5.69
N TYR A 191 0.50 -0.99 4.84
CA TYR A 191 0.66 0.45 4.64
C TYR A 191 -0.65 1.12 4.22
N GLY A 192 -1.33 0.58 3.21
CA GLY A 192 -2.55 1.17 2.66
C GLY A 192 -3.67 1.31 3.69
N SER A 193 -4.01 0.20 4.36
CA SER A 193 -5.05 0.17 5.40
C SER A 193 -4.73 1.09 6.57
N THR A 194 -3.46 1.12 7.01
CA THR A 194 -2.98 2.00 8.10
C THR A 194 -3.06 3.49 7.73
N ASN A 195 -2.97 3.80 6.44
CA ASN A 195 -2.98 5.18 5.93
C ASN A 195 -4.33 5.59 5.33
N GLY A 196 -5.40 4.88 5.69
CA GLY A 196 -6.77 5.23 5.31
C GLY A 196 -7.06 5.08 3.81
N CYS A 197 -6.24 4.33 3.08
CA CYS A 197 -6.57 3.95 1.70
C CYS A 197 -7.81 3.07 1.68
N THR A 198 -8.64 3.24 0.66
CA THR A 198 -9.90 2.50 0.51
C THR A 198 -9.96 1.73 -0.80
N GLY A 199 -10.88 0.76 -0.88
CA GLY A 199 -11.11 -0.04 -2.10
C GLY A 199 -9.84 -0.72 -2.60
N ALA A 200 -9.57 -0.60 -3.91
CA ALA A 200 -8.42 -1.23 -4.55
C ALA A 200 -7.06 -0.65 -4.11
N TYR A 201 -7.02 0.49 -3.42
CA TYR A 201 -5.79 1.15 -2.97
C TYR A 201 -5.36 0.73 -1.56
N ALA A 202 -6.24 0.02 -0.83
CA ALA A 202 -5.96 -0.47 0.50
C ALA A 202 -4.94 -1.63 0.52
N THR A 203 -4.77 -2.33 -0.60
CA THR A 203 -3.94 -3.53 -0.75
C THR A 203 -2.92 -3.38 -1.89
N GLY A 204 -2.03 -4.37 -2.02
CA GLY A 204 -0.98 -4.39 -3.06
C GLY A 204 0.27 -3.58 -2.71
N TRP A 205 0.42 -3.19 -1.45
CA TRP A 205 1.63 -2.56 -0.94
C TRP A 205 2.67 -3.62 -0.55
N TYR A 206 3.94 -3.35 -0.80
CA TYR A 206 5.04 -4.27 -0.58
C TYR A 206 6.34 -3.56 -0.21
N LEU A 207 7.27 -4.32 0.38
CA LEU A 207 8.62 -3.88 0.69
C LEU A 207 9.42 -3.83 -0.64
N PRO A 208 9.93 -2.66 -1.07
CA PRO A 208 10.59 -2.53 -2.36
C PRO A 208 11.90 -3.33 -2.45
N SER A 209 12.24 -3.78 -3.66
CA SER A 209 13.57 -4.32 -3.96
C SER A 209 14.66 -3.25 -3.82
N ILE A 210 15.92 -3.66 -3.77
CA ILE A 210 17.05 -2.71 -3.73
C ILE A 210 17.13 -1.87 -5.02
N ALA A 211 16.69 -2.42 -6.16
CA ALA A 211 16.58 -1.70 -7.42
C ALA A 211 15.49 -0.61 -7.37
N GLU A 212 14.34 -0.90 -6.77
CA GLU A 212 13.26 0.08 -6.58
C GLU A 212 13.66 1.18 -5.59
N LEU A 213 14.36 0.85 -4.51
CA LEU A 213 14.94 1.86 -3.60
C LEU A 213 15.91 2.80 -4.32
N TYR A 214 16.72 2.29 -5.24
CA TYR A 214 17.61 3.13 -6.04
C TYR A 214 16.84 4.06 -7.00
N GLN A 215 15.72 3.60 -7.56
CA GLN A 215 14.85 4.48 -8.36
C GLN A 215 14.21 5.57 -7.48
N ILE A 216 13.78 5.24 -6.26
CA ILE A 216 13.30 6.22 -5.28
C ILE A 216 14.42 7.24 -4.97
N TYR A 217 15.66 6.79 -4.77
CA TYR A 217 16.81 7.67 -4.53
C TYR A 217 17.00 8.70 -5.65
N ASN A 218 16.83 8.30 -6.90
CA ASN A 218 16.97 9.20 -8.06
C ASN A 218 15.91 10.31 -8.10
N LEU A 219 14.76 10.11 -7.43
CA LEU A 219 13.69 11.12 -7.31
C LEU A 219 13.53 11.69 -5.90
N ARG A 220 14.42 11.33 -4.96
CA ARG A 220 14.26 11.64 -3.53
C ARG A 220 14.03 13.11 -3.24
N ALA A 221 14.62 14.03 -4.00
CA ALA A 221 14.45 15.47 -3.79
C ALA A 221 12.99 15.91 -3.95
N ASN A 222 12.30 15.42 -4.99
CA ASN A 222 10.90 15.74 -5.22
C ASN A 222 9.99 14.99 -4.23
N ILE A 223 10.33 13.75 -3.91
CA ILE A 223 9.58 12.94 -2.94
C ILE A 223 9.65 13.60 -1.56
N ASP A 224 10.84 14.01 -1.09
CA ASP A 224 11.02 14.68 0.19
C ASP A 224 10.35 16.06 0.22
N ALA A 225 10.33 16.78 -0.90
CA ALA A 225 9.59 18.03 -1.01
C ALA A 225 8.06 17.81 -0.93
N ALA A 226 7.54 16.74 -1.52
CA ALA A 226 6.13 16.36 -1.39
C ALA A 226 5.77 15.89 0.04
N VAL A 227 6.67 15.18 0.72
CA VAL A 227 6.55 14.79 2.13
C VAL A 227 6.43 16.04 3.01
N ALA A 228 7.34 17.00 2.82
CA ALA A 228 7.31 18.28 3.54
C ALA A 228 6.03 19.08 3.25
N LEU A 229 5.57 19.11 2.00
CA LEU A 229 4.30 19.75 1.61
C LEU A 229 3.09 19.16 2.35
N CYS A 230 3.12 17.86 2.63
CA CYS A 230 2.09 17.16 3.39
C CYS A 230 2.22 17.35 4.92
N GLY A 231 3.19 18.13 5.39
CA GLY A 231 3.45 18.36 6.82
C GLY A 231 4.12 17.18 7.53
N LEU A 232 4.69 16.25 6.78
CA LEU A 232 5.41 15.09 7.30
C LEU A 232 6.91 15.42 7.44
N THR A 233 7.55 14.85 8.46
CA THR A 233 8.97 15.13 8.78
C THR A 233 9.90 13.95 8.52
N ASN A 234 9.34 12.75 8.36
CA ASN A 234 10.09 11.53 8.06
C ASN A 234 10.47 11.51 6.57
N THR A 235 11.53 12.22 6.19
CA THR A 235 12.07 12.24 4.82
C THR A 235 12.90 10.99 4.52
N PHE A 236 13.28 10.77 3.24
CA PHE A 236 14.27 9.75 2.87
C PHE A 236 15.69 10.18 3.21
N SER A 237 15.94 11.49 3.24
CA SER A 237 17.24 12.09 3.54
C SER A 237 17.90 11.50 4.80
N ASN A 238 19.13 11.00 4.63
CA ASN A 238 19.94 10.32 5.64
C ASN A 238 19.34 9.09 6.31
N GLY A 239 18.32 8.48 5.69
CA GLY A 239 17.71 7.25 6.19
C GLY A 239 18.39 5.99 5.66
N LEU A 240 18.38 4.95 6.49
CA LEU A 240 18.78 3.59 6.15
C LEU A 240 17.52 2.75 5.99
N PHE A 241 17.31 2.20 4.79
CA PHE A 241 16.08 1.52 4.43
C PHE A 241 16.30 0.06 4.08
N TRP A 242 15.50 -0.83 4.68
CA TRP A 242 15.42 -2.20 4.23
C TRP A 242 14.90 -2.28 2.79
N SER A 243 15.51 -3.17 2.01
CA SER A 243 14.91 -3.71 0.79
C SER A 243 14.37 -5.11 1.03
N SER A 244 13.51 -5.60 0.14
CA SER A 244 13.09 -7.01 0.11
C SER A 244 14.09 -7.93 -0.60
N SER A 245 15.23 -7.41 -1.05
CA SER A 245 16.24 -8.17 -1.78
C SER A 245 17.22 -8.85 -0.84
N GLN A 246 17.36 -10.16 -0.97
CA GLN A 246 18.32 -10.94 -0.17
C GLN A 246 19.76 -10.74 -0.67
N TYR A 247 20.73 -10.74 0.25
CA TYR A 247 22.14 -10.77 -0.10
C TYR A 247 22.57 -12.20 -0.48
N ALA A 248 23.20 -12.36 -1.64
CA ALA A 248 23.47 -13.69 -2.20
C ALA A 248 24.56 -14.49 -1.47
N SER A 249 25.49 -13.80 -0.78
CA SER A 249 26.66 -14.46 -0.18
C SER A 249 26.42 -14.96 1.24
N LEU A 250 25.36 -14.49 1.92
CA LEU A 250 25.05 -14.82 3.31
C LEU A 250 23.54 -15.03 3.48
N ASP A 251 23.15 -16.24 3.86
CA ASP A 251 21.75 -16.69 3.94
C ASP A 251 20.91 -15.90 4.94
N ASP A 252 21.53 -15.33 5.97
CA ASP A 252 20.93 -14.53 7.02
C ASP A 252 20.99 -13.02 6.77
N PHE A 253 21.40 -12.57 5.57
CA PHE A 253 21.55 -11.15 5.24
C PHE A 253 20.58 -10.69 4.16
N ALA A 254 20.21 -9.41 4.22
CA ALA A 254 19.46 -8.70 3.18
C ALA A 254 20.16 -7.40 2.81
N TYR A 255 19.81 -6.83 1.66
CA TYR A 255 20.30 -5.52 1.29
C TYR A 255 19.51 -4.42 1.99
N ARG A 256 20.22 -3.42 2.51
CA ARG A 256 19.67 -2.10 2.82
C ARG A 256 20.25 -1.04 1.90
N PHE A 257 19.56 0.09 1.80
CA PHE A 257 19.98 1.26 1.05
C PHE A 257 20.13 2.48 1.96
N THR A 258 21.23 3.23 1.83
CA THR A 258 21.35 4.58 2.41
C THR A 258 21.00 5.64 1.38
N PHE A 259 20.19 6.61 1.79
CA PHE A 259 19.86 7.79 0.98
C PHE A 259 20.85 8.95 1.18
N ASP A 260 21.95 8.73 1.90
CA ASP A 260 23.04 9.69 2.08
C ASP A 260 23.90 9.89 0.82
N TYR A 261 24.51 11.07 0.70
CA TYR A 261 25.49 11.44 -0.33
C TYR A 261 25.09 10.98 -1.74
N TYR A 262 25.66 9.87 -2.21
CA TYR A 262 25.54 9.32 -3.56
C TYR A 262 24.57 8.14 -3.67
N GLY A 263 23.91 7.75 -2.57
CA GLY A 263 23.10 6.54 -2.52
C GLY A 263 23.99 5.31 -2.53
N SER A 264 23.90 4.44 -1.54
CA SER A 264 24.74 3.24 -1.46
C SER A 264 23.95 2.09 -0.86
N PHE A 265 24.29 0.86 -1.27
CA PHE A 265 23.74 -0.33 -0.66
C PHE A 265 24.76 -0.94 0.30
N TYR A 266 24.24 -1.65 1.29
CA TYR A 266 25.01 -2.46 2.23
C TYR A 266 24.25 -3.75 2.46
N ASP A 267 24.96 -4.81 2.77
CA ASP A 267 24.40 -6.04 3.32
C ASP A 267 24.42 -5.97 4.85
N ASP A 268 23.32 -6.38 5.48
CA ASP A 268 23.20 -6.46 6.94
C ASP A 268 22.38 -7.69 7.33
N SER A 269 22.61 -8.18 8.55
CA SER A 269 21.82 -9.29 9.13
C SER A 269 20.33 -8.94 9.10
N LYS A 270 19.49 -9.93 8.77
CA LYS A 270 18.03 -9.78 8.70
C LYS A 270 17.40 -9.36 10.03
N GLU A 271 18.07 -9.62 11.16
CA GLU A 271 17.67 -9.15 12.50
C GLU A 271 18.09 -7.69 12.77
N GLY A 272 18.68 -7.01 11.79
CA GLY A 272 19.07 -5.62 11.89
C GLY A 272 17.88 -4.66 11.87
N ASP A 273 17.93 -3.63 12.71
CA ASP A 273 16.88 -2.62 12.83
C ASP A 273 17.08 -1.47 11.82
N PHE A 274 16.22 -1.38 10.80
CA PHE A 274 16.26 -0.28 9.83
C PHE A 274 14.88 0.27 9.49
N THR A 275 14.84 1.44 8.83
CA THR A 275 13.58 2.07 8.42
C THR A 275 12.96 1.29 7.26
N VAL A 276 11.63 1.30 7.18
CA VAL A 276 10.89 0.67 6.09
C VAL A 276 10.00 1.70 5.38
N CYS A 277 9.97 1.61 4.06
CA CYS A 277 8.97 2.26 3.21
C CYS A 277 8.18 1.19 2.43
N ALA A 278 7.04 1.60 1.88
CA ALA A 278 6.17 0.71 1.10
C ALA A 278 6.03 1.22 -0.33
N VAL A 279 5.95 0.32 -1.30
CA VAL A 279 5.69 0.61 -2.71
C VAL A 279 4.40 -0.08 -3.16
N ARG A 280 3.70 0.50 -4.12
CA ARG A 280 2.51 -0.07 -4.77
C ARG A 280 2.42 0.33 -6.24
N ALA A 281 1.81 -0.53 -7.06
CA ALA A 281 1.45 -0.22 -8.44
C ALA A 281 0.13 0.57 -8.56
N PHE A 282 0.05 1.57 -9.45
CA PHE A 282 -1.09 2.49 -9.62
C PHE A 282 -1.67 2.55 -11.03
#